data_AF-A0A0C9XZQ2-F1
#
_entry.id   AF-A0A0C9XZQ2-F1
#
_cell.length_a   1.000
_cell.length_b   1.000
_cell.length_c   1.000
_cell.angle_alpha   90.00
_cell.angle_beta   90.00
_cell.angle_gamma   90.00
#
_symmetry.space_group_name_H-M   'P 1'
#
loop_
_entity.id
_entity.type
_entity.pdbx_description
1 polymer ?
#
loop_
_entity_poly.entity_id
_entity_poly.type
_entity_poly.pdbx_seq_one_letter_code
_entity_poly.pdbx_strand_id
1 'polypeptide(L)'
;MESTRSRQIQRLMFLSIFLSVVTMALDGVTIFTGSLFISPGAGVLTVAHHVTILALAQKQRRRNAAIATTTTSPPNPATPTTIAADLDVTAKLGTIVCAWLLFFIWLAAIIMMAIIIAIVAPDSGPGMGTLIAALVFAVLEEGVILAIAIKCTRERRRGGAEMRARFEIIKRMSSQPSALVAPAQSC
;
A
#
# COMPACT_ATOMS: atom_id res chain seq x y z
N MET A 1 -17.08 -7.07 10.72
CA MET A 1 -16.74 -7.92 9.55
C MET A 1 -15.62 -7.24 8.79
N GLU A 2 -14.43 -7.83 8.84
CA GLU A 2 -13.28 -7.31 8.09
C GLU A 2 -13.52 -7.51 6.60
N SER A 3 -13.45 -6.44 5.79
CA SER A 3 -13.77 -6.53 4.37
C SER A 3 -12.77 -7.46 3.66
N THR A 4 -13.26 -8.31 2.75
CA THR A 4 -12.45 -9.26 1.97
C THR A 4 -11.26 -8.61 1.26
N ARG A 5 -11.35 -7.30 0.97
CA ARG A 5 -10.30 -6.50 0.34
C ARG A 5 -9.08 -6.28 1.24
N SER A 6 -9.27 -6.02 2.54
CA SER A 6 -8.16 -5.81 3.49
C SER A 6 -7.28 -7.07 3.59
N ARG A 7 -7.92 -8.25 3.60
CA ARG A 7 -7.20 -9.55 3.59
C ARG A 7 -6.38 -9.77 2.32
N GLN A 8 -6.86 -9.32 1.16
CA GLN A 8 -6.10 -9.44 -0.10
C GLN A 8 -4.85 -8.57 -0.09
N ILE A 9 -4.93 -7.33 0.41
CA ILE A 9 -3.76 -6.44 0.51
C ILE A 9 -2.75 -7.02 1.49
N GLN A 10 -3.21 -7.55 2.63
CA GLN A 10 -2.34 -8.19 3.61
C GLN A 10 -1.59 -9.40 3.03
N ARG A 11 -2.27 -10.24 2.23
CA ARG A 11 -1.64 -11.37 1.53
C ARG A 11 -0.60 -10.91 0.50
N LEU A 12 -0.91 -9.86 -0.27
CA LEU A 12 0.02 -9.26 -1.23
C LEU A 12 1.27 -8.70 -0.55
N MET A 13 1.12 -8.02 0.59
CA MET A 13 2.26 -7.53 1.36
C MET A 13 3.13 -8.68 1.89
N PHE A 14 2.53 -9.76 2.38
CA PHE A 14 3.28 -10.92 2.86
C PHE A 14 4.02 -11.63 1.72
N LEU A 15 3.40 -11.70 0.54
CA LEU A 15 4.01 -12.26 -0.66
C LEU A 15 5.22 -11.43 -1.10
N SER A 16 5.12 -10.09 -1.13
CA SER A 16 6.26 -9.21 -1.46
C SER A 16 7.39 -9.34 -0.44
N ILE A 17 7.10 -9.44 0.86
CA ILE A 17 8.16 -9.67 1.86
C ILE A 17 8.89 -10.99 1.59
N PHE A 18 8.15 -12.08 1.35
CA PHE A 18 8.75 -13.36 1.05
C PHE A 18 9.60 -13.31 -0.21
N LEU A 19 9.04 -12.72 -1.28
CA LEU A 19 9.71 -12.63 -2.56
C LEU A 19 10.96 -11.73 -2.48
N SER A 20 10.91 -10.62 -1.74
CA SER A 20 12.06 -9.76 -1.48
C SER A 20 13.18 -10.48 -0.69
N VAL A 21 12.83 -11.31 0.31
CA VAL A 21 13.83 -12.13 1.03
C VAL A 21 14.47 -13.16 0.11
N VAL A 22 13.69 -13.80 -0.77
CA VAL A 22 14.22 -14.73 -1.78
C VAL A 22 15.15 -14.01 -2.76
N THR A 23 14.75 -12.84 -3.27
CA THR A 23 15.58 -12.04 -4.17
C THR A 23 16.88 -11.60 -3.49
N MET A 24 16.83 -11.15 -2.23
CA MET A 24 18.04 -10.82 -1.45
C MET A 24 18.94 -12.04 -1.23
N ALA A 25 18.39 -13.24 -1.02
CA ALA A 25 19.17 -14.46 -0.87
C ALA A 25 19.88 -14.83 -2.19
N LEU A 26 19.19 -14.71 -3.33
CA LEU A 26 19.77 -14.90 -4.66
C LEU A 26 20.84 -13.86 -4.97
N ASP A 27 20.58 -12.59 -4.64
CA ASP A 27 21.55 -11.51 -4.79
C ASP A 27 22.76 -11.70 -3.89
N GLY A 28 22.58 -12.22 -2.67
CA GLY A 28 23.68 -12.57 -1.77
C GLY A 28 24.68 -13.53 -2.38
N VAL A 29 24.21 -14.48 -3.19
CA VAL A 29 25.07 -15.43 -3.93
C VAL A 29 25.81 -14.74 -5.08
N THR A 30 25.20 -13.73 -5.71
CA THR A 30 25.76 -13.02 -6.88
C THR A 30 26.60 -11.78 -6.52
N ILE A 31 26.50 -11.25 -5.30
CA ILE A 31 27.31 -10.12 -4.81
C ILE A 31 28.81 -10.42 -4.93
N PHE A 32 29.22 -11.68 -4.74
CA PHE A 32 30.62 -12.09 -4.90
C PHE A 32 31.14 -11.98 -6.33
N THR A 33 30.25 -11.88 -7.32
CA THR A 33 30.60 -11.97 -8.73
C THR A 33 30.48 -10.62 -9.47
N GLY A 34 29.72 -9.65 -8.96
CA GLY A 34 29.31 -8.49 -9.78
C GLY A 34 29.24 -7.09 -9.14
N SER A 35 29.55 -6.88 -7.85
CA SER A 35 29.49 -5.55 -7.20
C SER A 35 28.16 -4.76 -7.37
N LEU A 36 27.04 -5.44 -7.63
CA LEU A 36 25.73 -4.81 -7.78
C LEU A 36 25.03 -4.64 -6.43
N PHE A 37 25.43 -3.61 -5.68
CA PHE A 37 24.79 -3.26 -4.40
C PHE A 37 23.40 -2.66 -4.53
N ILE A 38 22.95 -2.33 -5.75
CA ILE A 38 21.66 -1.68 -6.00
C ILE A 38 20.49 -2.60 -5.63
N SER A 39 20.57 -3.88 -5.99
CA SER A 39 19.49 -4.85 -5.75
C SER A 39 19.23 -5.15 -4.26
N PRO A 40 20.25 -5.48 -3.43
CA PRO A 40 20.03 -5.68 -1.99
C PRO A 40 19.57 -4.40 -1.29
N GLY A 41 20.04 -3.22 -1.73
CA GLY A 41 19.57 -1.94 -1.21
C GLY A 41 18.09 -1.70 -1.49
N ALA A 42 17.64 -1.96 -2.72
CA ALA A 42 16.23 -1.90 -3.10
C ALA A 42 15.39 -2.91 -2.30
N GLY A 43 15.91 -4.13 -2.09
CA GLY A 43 15.28 -5.15 -1.25
C GLY A 43 15.04 -4.69 0.19
N VAL A 44 16.07 -4.16 0.86
CA VAL A 44 15.95 -3.65 2.24
C VAL A 44 14.93 -2.52 2.33
N LEU A 45 14.94 -1.58 1.38
CA LEU A 45 13.96 -0.49 1.34
C LEU A 45 12.54 -1.01 1.12
N THR A 46 12.35 -1.98 0.22
CA THR A 46 11.06 -2.63 0.00
C THR A 46 10.56 -3.31 1.27
N VAL A 47 11.39 -4.11 1.95
CA VAL A 47 11.02 -4.77 3.21
C VAL A 47 10.67 -3.73 4.27
N ALA A 48 11.50 -2.71 4.47
CA ALA A 48 11.26 -1.65 5.44
C ALA A 48 9.93 -0.92 5.17
N HIS A 49 9.64 -0.61 3.91
CA HIS A 49 8.37 -0.01 3.50
C HIS A 49 7.18 -0.91 3.82
N HIS A 50 7.23 -2.20 3.46
CA HIS A 50 6.15 -3.15 3.74
C HIS A 50 5.92 -3.37 5.25
N VAL A 51 7.00 -3.53 6.02
CA VAL A 51 6.93 -3.65 7.48
C VAL A 51 6.33 -2.40 8.10
N THR A 52 6.70 -1.21 7.61
CA THR A 52 6.15 0.06 8.10
C THR A 52 4.65 0.15 7.83
N ILE A 53 4.19 -0.20 6.63
CA ILE A 53 2.76 -0.21 6.30
C ILE A 53 2.02 -1.21 7.19
N LEU A 54 2.55 -2.43 7.37
CA LEU A 54 1.95 -3.44 8.23
C LEU A 54 1.88 -3.00 9.69
N ALA A 55 2.95 -2.42 10.23
CA ALA A 55 3.01 -1.93 11.60
C ALA A 55 2.00 -0.80 11.83
N LEU A 56 1.89 0.14 10.88
CA LEU A 56 0.92 1.21 10.94
C LEU A 56 -0.51 0.68 10.81
N ALA A 57 -0.77 -0.29 9.93
CA ALA A 57 -2.07 -0.93 9.78
C ALA A 57 -2.49 -1.68 11.06
N GLN A 58 -1.57 -2.43 11.68
CA GLN A 58 -1.81 -3.10 12.96
C GLN A 58 -2.07 -2.09 14.08
N LYS A 59 -1.31 -1.00 14.14
CA LYS A 59 -1.50 0.08 15.12
C LYS A 59 -2.89 0.72 14.98
N GLN A 60 -3.36 0.93 13.75
CA GLN A 60 -4.71 1.47 13.49
C GLN A 60 -5.80 0.49 13.92
N ARG A 61 -5.66 -0.81 13.59
CA ARG A 61 -6.61 -1.86 14.05
C ARG A 61 -6.71 -1.92 15.58
N ARG A 62 -5.57 -1.85 16.30
CA ARG A 62 -5.55 -1.82 17.78
C ARG A 62 -6.25 -0.59 18.35
N ARG A 63 -6.04 0.59 17.75
CA ARG A 63 -6.71 1.83 18.15
C ARG A 63 -8.22 1.74 17.95
N ASN A 64 -8.67 1.22 16.81
CA ASN A 64 -10.11 1.06 16.52
C ASN A 64 -10.77 0.05 17.48
N ALA A 65 -10.09 -1.05 17.82
CA ALA A 65 -10.57 -2.02 18.80
C ALA A 65 -10.70 -1.43 20.22
N ALA A 66 -9.75 -0.58 20.63
CA ALA A 66 -9.80 0.11 21.92
C ALA A 66 -10.97 1.11 22.00
N ILE A 67 -11.22 1.86 20.92
CA ILE A 67 -12.36 2.79 20.84
C ILE A 67 -13.69 2.03 20.91
N ALA A 68 -13.81 0.90 20.20
CA ALA A 68 -15.01 0.05 20.23
C ALA A 68 -15.31 -0.52 21.63
N THR A 69 -14.29 -0.78 22.45
CA THR A 69 -14.47 -1.29 23.82
C THR A 69 -14.79 -0.19 24.83
N THR A 70 -14.30 1.03 24.62
CA THR A 70 -14.53 2.15 25.54
C THR A 70 -15.88 2.84 25.32
N THR A 71 -16.49 2.67 24.14
CA THR A 71 -17.77 3.32 23.78
C THR A 71 -18.94 2.38 24.07
N THR A 72 -19.27 2.18 25.35
CA THR A 72 -20.48 1.45 25.77
C THR A 72 -21.75 2.34 25.72
N SER A 73 -21.59 3.61 25.36
CA SER A 73 -22.70 4.56 25.18
C SER A 73 -23.28 4.43 23.76
N PRO A 74 -24.61 4.37 23.58
CA PRO A 74 -25.22 4.29 22.27
C PRO A 74 -24.76 5.48 21.39
N PRO A 75 -24.43 5.24 20.11
CA PRO A 75 -23.87 6.25 19.23
C PRO A 75 -24.85 7.41 19.08
N ASN A 76 -24.46 8.59 19.58
CA ASN A 76 -25.20 9.81 19.34
C ASN A 76 -25.06 10.17 17.85
N PRO A 77 -26.16 10.23 17.06
CA PRO A 77 -26.10 10.43 15.60
C PRO A 77 -25.57 11.81 15.16
N ALA A 78 -25.31 12.73 16.11
CA ALA A 78 -24.96 14.11 15.82
C ALA A 78 -23.45 14.41 15.73
N THR A 79 -22.55 13.45 15.97
CA THR A 79 -21.10 13.73 16.01
C THR A 79 -20.35 13.10 14.83
N PRO A 80 -19.92 13.87 13.81
CA PRO A 80 -19.25 13.36 12.61
C PRO A 80 -17.76 13.00 12.82
N THR A 81 -17.31 12.79 14.06
CA THR A 81 -15.88 12.63 14.41
C THR A 81 -15.31 11.22 14.22
N THR A 82 -16.16 10.19 14.09
CA THR A 82 -15.70 8.80 13.86
C THR A 82 -15.40 8.46 12.41
N ILE A 83 -15.84 9.28 11.44
CA ILE A 83 -15.79 8.93 10.01
C ILE A 83 -14.43 9.24 9.37
N ALA A 84 -13.70 10.24 9.87
CA ALA A 84 -12.37 10.58 9.36
C ALA A 84 -11.24 9.64 9.87
N ALA A 85 -11.49 8.86 10.92
CA ALA A 85 -10.49 7.97 11.52
C ALA A 85 -10.26 6.66 10.73
N ASP A 86 -11.13 6.36 9.76
CA ASP A 86 -11.08 5.12 8.98
C ASP A 86 -10.55 5.32 7.56
N LEU A 87 -9.85 6.44 7.29
CA LEU A 87 -8.96 6.48 6.14
C LEU A 87 -7.84 5.47 6.41
N ASP A 88 -7.99 4.31 5.78
CA ASP A 88 -7.06 3.20 5.81
C ASP A 88 -5.64 3.75 5.57
N VAL A 89 -4.69 3.34 6.40
CA VAL A 89 -3.29 3.85 6.38
C VAL A 89 -2.69 3.81 4.98
N THR A 90 -3.12 2.85 4.17
CA THR A 90 -2.74 2.65 2.76
C THR A 90 -3.12 3.80 1.84
N ALA A 91 -4.15 4.60 2.19
CA ALA A 91 -4.64 5.72 1.40
C ALA A 91 -3.89 7.05 1.61
N LYS A 92 -2.88 7.08 2.50
CA LYS A 92 -2.07 8.29 2.71
C LYS A 92 -1.27 8.60 1.43
N LEU A 93 -1.14 9.89 1.10
CA LEU A 93 -0.36 10.33 -0.07
C LEU A 93 1.09 9.82 0.03
N GLY A 94 1.68 9.84 1.22
CA GLY A 94 3.06 9.40 1.44
C GLY A 94 3.32 7.93 1.09
N THR A 95 2.42 7.01 1.45
CA THR A 95 2.57 5.58 1.11
C THR A 95 2.46 5.34 -0.38
N ILE A 96 1.57 6.08 -1.07
CA ILE A 96 1.42 5.98 -2.53
C ILE A 96 2.67 6.51 -3.23
N VAL A 97 3.18 7.68 -2.83
CA VAL A 97 4.40 8.26 -3.41
C VAL A 97 5.59 7.35 -3.18
N CYS A 98 5.75 6.80 -1.97
CA CYS A 98 6.83 5.87 -1.66
C CYS A 98 6.74 4.58 -2.49
N ALA A 99 5.55 4.01 -2.67
CA ALA A 99 5.35 2.84 -3.52
C ALA A 99 5.75 3.10 -5.00
N TRP A 100 5.42 4.28 -5.54
CA TRP A 100 5.86 4.66 -6.89
C TRP A 100 7.37 4.86 -7.00
N LEU A 101 8.00 5.47 -5.99
CA LEU A 101 9.46 5.60 -5.96
C LEU A 101 10.15 4.24 -5.93
N LEU A 102 9.65 3.31 -5.11
CA LEU A 102 10.16 1.93 -5.08
C LEU A 102 9.99 1.23 -6.42
N PHE A 103 8.86 1.43 -7.10
CA PHE A 103 8.65 0.89 -8.45
C PHE A 103 9.72 1.37 -9.44
N PHE A 104 10.00 2.68 -9.50
CA PHE A 104 11.04 3.20 -10.39
C PHE A 104 12.45 2.72 -10.02
N ILE A 105 12.75 2.56 -8.73
CA ILE A 105 14.03 2.01 -8.26
C ILE A 105 14.19 0.56 -8.72
N TRP A 106 13.15 -0.27 -8.58
CA TRP A 106 13.17 -1.66 -9.06
C TRP A 106 13.29 -1.75 -10.58
N LEU A 107 12.55 -0.91 -11.31
CA LEU A 107 12.64 -0.85 -12.77
C LEU A 107 14.07 -0.51 -13.22
N ALA A 108 14.71 0.47 -12.59
CA ALA A 108 16.11 0.81 -12.87
C ALA A 108 17.06 -0.36 -12.57
N ALA A 109 16.86 -1.07 -11.47
CA ALA A 109 17.65 -2.24 -11.11
C ALA A 109 17.50 -3.39 -12.14
N ILE A 110 16.28 -3.63 -12.62
CA ILE A 110 15.98 -4.64 -13.65
C ILE A 110 16.62 -4.28 -14.99
N ILE A 111 16.53 -3.02 -15.41
CA ILE A 111 17.19 -2.53 -16.63
C ILE A 111 18.70 -2.72 -16.54
N MET A 112 19.31 -2.34 -15.40
CA MET A 112 20.75 -2.53 -15.17
C MET A 112 21.15 -4.01 -15.19
N MET A 113 20.38 -4.89 -14.55
CA MET A 113 20.59 -6.34 -14.58
C MET A 113 20.50 -6.90 -16.00
N ALA A 114 19.51 -6.47 -16.79
CA ALA A 114 19.34 -6.91 -18.17
C ALA A 114 20.53 -6.48 -19.06
N ILE A 115 21.04 -5.27 -18.88
CA ILE A 115 22.24 -4.78 -19.60
C ILE A 115 23.45 -5.65 -19.26
N ILE A 116 23.65 -5.98 -17.98
CA ILE A 116 24.78 -6.80 -17.54
C ILE A 116 24.69 -8.21 -18.10
N ILE A 117 23.51 -8.82 -18.07
CA ILE A 117 23.27 -10.12 -18.68
C ILE A 117 23.58 -10.07 -20.17
N ALA A 118 23.16 -9.03 -20.89
CA ALA A 118 23.44 -8.88 -22.32
C ALA A 118 24.93 -8.78 -22.64
N ILE A 119 25.72 -8.12 -21.76
CA ILE A 119 27.17 -7.98 -21.92
C ILE A 119 27.91 -9.28 -21.57
N VAL A 120 27.47 -10.01 -20.53
CA VAL A 120 28.14 -11.21 -20.00
C VAL A 120 27.68 -12.50 -20.70
N ALA A 121 26.55 -12.47 -21.42
CA ALA A 121 26.02 -13.62 -22.17
C ALA A 121 26.98 -14.34 -23.11
N PRO A 122 27.90 -13.67 -23.82
CA PRO A 122 28.84 -14.33 -24.71
C PRO A 122 29.74 -15.34 -23.99
N ASP A 123 30.07 -15.10 -22.72
CA ASP A 123 31.05 -15.88 -21.96
C ASP A 123 30.42 -16.98 -21.08
N SER A 124 29.21 -17.43 -21.44
CA SER A 124 28.32 -18.40 -20.76
C SER A 124 28.96 -19.30 -19.68
N GLY A 125 29.30 -18.70 -18.54
CA GLY A 125 29.83 -19.40 -17.38
C GLY A 125 28.70 -20.01 -16.53
N PRO A 126 29.04 -20.87 -15.55
CA PRO A 126 28.08 -21.51 -14.65
C PRO A 126 27.22 -20.52 -13.83
N GLY A 127 27.58 -19.22 -13.78
CA GLY A 127 26.81 -18.16 -13.13
C GLY A 127 25.66 -17.56 -13.95
N MET A 128 25.49 -17.92 -15.22
CA MET A 128 24.42 -17.33 -16.04
C MET A 128 23.02 -17.73 -15.55
N GLY A 129 22.84 -18.98 -15.12
CA GLY A 129 21.56 -19.47 -14.62
C GLY A 129 21.07 -18.72 -13.38
N THR A 130 21.97 -18.34 -12.46
CA THR A 130 21.63 -17.58 -11.26
C THR A 130 21.27 -16.13 -11.58
N LEU A 131 21.94 -15.49 -12.55
CA LEU A 131 21.58 -14.15 -13.03
C LEU A 131 20.18 -14.12 -13.67
N ILE A 132 19.87 -15.11 -14.53
CA ILE A 132 18.54 -15.22 -15.15
C ILE A 132 17.47 -15.46 -14.08
N ALA A 133 17.72 -16.35 -13.11
CA ALA A 133 16.80 -16.60 -12.02
C ALA A 133 16.55 -15.31 -11.21
N ALA A 134 17.61 -14.59 -10.82
CA ALA A 134 17.50 -13.34 -10.08
C ALA A 134 16.71 -12.27 -10.87
N LEU A 135 16.92 -12.16 -12.18
CA LEU A 135 16.13 -11.27 -13.05
C LEU A 135 14.64 -11.63 -13.05
N VAL A 136 14.30 -12.91 -13.15
CA VAL A 136 12.89 -13.36 -13.11
C VAL A 136 12.24 -12.99 -11.78
N PHE A 137 12.92 -13.23 -10.66
CA PHE A 137 12.39 -12.84 -9.34
C PHE A 137 12.26 -11.34 -9.17
N ALA A 138 13.21 -10.55 -9.71
CA ALA A 138 13.13 -9.09 -9.71
C ALA A 138 11.90 -8.59 -10.49
N VAL A 139 11.63 -9.13 -11.68
CA VAL A 139 10.44 -8.79 -12.49
C VAL A 139 9.15 -9.17 -11.78
N LEU A 140 9.12 -10.32 -11.10
CA LEU A 140 7.96 -10.71 -10.30
C LEU A 140 7.72 -9.74 -9.13
N GLU A 141 8.78 -9.34 -8.43
CA GLU A 141 8.71 -8.36 -7.33
C GLU A 141 8.22 -7.00 -7.83
N GLU A 142 8.73 -6.53 -8.96
CA GLU A 142 8.25 -5.32 -9.61
C GLU A 142 6.75 -5.39 -9.92
N GLY A 143 6.27 -6.52 -10.46
CA GLY A 143 4.85 -6.74 -10.72
C GLY A 143 3.99 -6.66 -9.45
N VAL A 144 4.47 -7.20 -8.33
CA VAL A 144 3.77 -7.12 -7.04
C VAL A 144 3.75 -5.69 -6.51
N ILE A 145 4.87 -4.97 -6.54
CA ILE A 145 4.96 -3.56 -6.11
C ILE A 145 4.03 -2.68 -6.95
N LEU A 146 4.01 -2.87 -8.27
CA LEU A 146 3.12 -2.16 -9.18
C LEU A 146 1.65 -2.44 -8.85
N ALA A 147 1.30 -3.71 -8.61
CA ALA A 147 -0.07 -4.07 -8.22
C ALA A 147 -0.49 -3.41 -6.90
N ILE A 148 0.42 -3.31 -5.92
CA ILE A 148 0.19 -2.61 -4.66
C ILE A 148 -0.01 -1.11 -4.93
N ALA A 149 0.88 -0.47 -5.69
CA ALA A 149 0.81 0.96 -6.03
C ALA A 149 -0.52 1.31 -6.73
N ILE A 150 -0.95 0.50 -7.70
CA ILE A 150 -2.22 0.66 -8.40
C ILE A 150 -3.40 0.49 -7.45
N LYS A 151 -3.39 -0.56 -6.61
CA LYS A 151 -4.47 -0.79 -5.64
C LYS A 151 -4.59 0.36 -4.63
N CYS A 152 -3.48 0.79 -4.02
CA CYS A 152 -3.46 1.93 -3.10
C CYS A 152 -3.96 3.22 -3.76
N THR A 153 -3.55 3.48 -5.01
CA THR A 153 -4.02 4.64 -5.78
C THR A 153 -5.54 4.56 -6.04
N ARG A 154 -6.04 3.37 -6.43
CA ARG A 154 -7.45 3.15 -6.71
C ARG A 154 -8.31 3.29 -5.46
N GLU A 155 -7.84 2.81 -4.31
CA GLU A 155 -8.52 2.97 -3.02
C GLU A 155 -8.61 4.45 -2.62
N ARG A 156 -7.52 5.20 -2.75
CA ARG A 156 -7.54 6.64 -2.46
C ARG A 156 -8.51 7.40 -3.35
N ARG A 157 -8.55 7.10 -4.65
CA ARG A 157 -9.51 7.74 -5.58
C ARG A 157 -10.96 7.45 -5.19
N ARG A 158 -11.25 6.21 -4.75
CA ARG A 158 -12.59 5.82 -4.29
C ARG A 158 -12.96 6.49 -2.97
N GLY A 159 -12.07 6.49 -1.98
CA GLY A 159 -12.29 7.17 -0.71
C GLY A 159 -12.47 8.69 -0.87
N GLY A 160 -11.72 9.31 -1.79
CA GLY A 160 -11.89 10.72 -2.12
C GLY A 160 -13.25 11.04 -2.77
N ALA A 161 -13.74 10.17 -3.65
CA ALA A 161 -15.06 10.32 -4.26
C ALA A 161 -16.19 10.18 -3.24
N GLU A 162 -16.09 9.20 -2.33
CA GLU A 162 -17.07 9.00 -1.26
C GLU A 162 -17.11 10.18 -0.28
N MET A 163 -15.95 10.66 0.15
CA MET A 163 -15.83 11.85 1.00
C MET A 163 -16.48 13.08 0.35
N ARG A 164 -16.24 13.29 -0.94
CA ARG A 164 -16.86 14.39 -1.70
C ARG A 164 -18.38 14.24 -1.76
N ALA A 165 -18.89 13.03 -2.05
CA ALA A 165 -20.33 12.78 -2.10
C ALA A 165 -21.01 13.03 -0.74
N ARG A 166 -20.39 12.62 0.37
CA ARG A 166 -20.90 12.86 1.72
C ARG A 166 -20.87 14.34 2.10
N PHE A 167 -19.81 15.06 1.72
CA PHE A 167 -19.73 16.51 1.93
C PHE A 167 -20.86 17.25 1.21
N GLU A 168 -21.19 16.85 -0.02
CA GLU A 168 -22.32 17.40 -0.77
C GLU A 168 -23.67 17.13 -0.06
N ILE A 169 -23.86 15.95 0.55
CA ILE A 169 -25.07 15.64 1.33
C ILE A 169 -25.17 16.54 2.57
N ILE A 170 -24.09 16.69 3.34
CA ILE A 170 -24.06 17.55 4.53
C ILE A 170 -24.34 19.01 4.14
N LYS A 171 -23.72 19.48 3.06
CA LYS A 171 -23.95 20.82 2.53
C LYS A 171 -25.43 21.03 2.19
N ARG A 172 -26.07 20.05 1.52
CA ARG A 172 -27.51 20.09 1.20
C ARG A 172 -28.38 20.14 2.45
N MET A 173 -28.09 19.33 3.46
CA MET A 173 -28.81 19.32 4.74
C MET A 173 -28.66 20.66 5.47
N SER A 174 -27.46 21.26 5.49
CA SER A 174 -27.25 22.58 6.10
C SER A 174 -27.93 23.72 5.36
N SER A 175 -28.13 23.58 4.05
CA SER A 175 -28.79 24.59 3.22
C SER A 175 -30.31 24.46 3.20
N GLN A 176 -30.88 23.39 3.77
CA GLN A 176 -32.32 23.21 3.83
C GLN A 176 -32.88 24.13 4.93
N PRO A 177 -33.57 25.23 4.58
CA PRO A 177 -34.07 26.17 5.59
C PRO A 177 -35.06 25.45 6.49
N SER A 178 -35.09 25.79 7.77
CA SER A 178 -35.98 25.25 8.82
C SER A 178 -37.48 25.49 8.60
N ALA A 179 -37.95 25.47 7.35
CA ALA A 179 -39.33 25.68 6.92
C ALA A 179 -40.34 24.63 7.43
N LEU A 180 -39.93 23.77 8.38
CA LEU A 180 -40.79 22.81 9.08
C LEU A 180 -41.00 23.14 10.56
N VAL A 181 -40.83 24.41 10.98
CA VAL A 181 -41.49 24.92 12.19
C VAL A 181 -42.76 25.64 11.75
N ALA A 182 -43.76 24.88 11.32
CA ALA A 182 -45.11 25.42 11.18
C ALA A 182 -45.58 25.79 12.60
N PRO A 183 -46.00 27.04 12.86
CA PRO A 183 -46.58 27.38 14.14
C PRO A 183 -47.84 26.55 14.33
N ALA A 184 -47.86 25.72 15.38
CA ALA A 184 -49.07 25.05 15.83
C ALA A 184 -50.12 26.14 16.11
N GLN A 185 -51.10 26.29 15.22
CA GLN A 185 -52.28 27.09 15.50
C GLN A 185 -53.05 26.36 16.60
N SER A 186 -52.92 26.86 17.83
CA SER A 186 -53.81 26.52 18.94
C SER A 186 -55.19 27.11 18.64
N CYS A 187 -56.18 26.24 18.49
CA CYS A 187 -57.60 26.59 18.56
C CYS A 187 -58.00 26.94 20.00
#